data_AF-A0A6C0LAS0-F1
#
_entry.id   AF-A0A6C0LAS0-F1
#
_cell.length_a   1.000
_cell.length_b   1.000
_cell.length_c   1.000
_cell.angle_alpha   90.00
_cell.angle_beta   90.00
_cell.angle_gamma   90.00
#
_symmetry.space_group_name_H-M   'P 1'
#
loop_
_entity.id
_entity.type
_entity.pdbx_description
1 polymer ?
#
loop_
_entity_poly.entity_id
_entity_poly.type
_entity_poly.pdbx_seq_one_letter_code
_entity_poly.pdbx_strand_id
1 'polypeptide(L)'
;MVNYDLYNDSDSDSIDSDSTIVFVNDLNGSEISSISGTDNEYSSDSDSVFEEFQVEFNDWEYDEIYQEDSHHVYSEKENDHYYIGLTKRTYSDGNDLLLMVNSVSPIVFFQYEFERVRRYLAQYSIVRVENARVHIMKLCILDDETYSVVLKTHWLRLVQRHWKKIYAERKRVIKGRRNLVNLRHREVCGRWPPGLNNVASLNGMLSEYKNEGKERVRDKERKTLVFPS
;
A
#
# COMPACT_ATOMS: atom_id res chain seq x y z
N MET A 1 -66.95 32.24 7.40
CA MET A 1 -68.31 31.85 6.96
C MET A 1 -68.14 30.58 6.16
N VAL A 2 -68.83 29.51 6.58
CA VAL A 2 -68.88 28.13 6.06
C VAL A 2 -67.70 27.20 6.41
N ASN A 3 -68.07 26.18 7.19
CA ASN A 3 -67.34 24.99 7.69
C ASN A 3 -67.79 23.72 6.92
N TYR A 4 -67.18 22.58 7.28
CA TYR A 4 -67.52 21.14 7.09
C TYR A 4 -66.46 20.40 6.25
N ASP A 5 -65.52 19.63 6.85
CA ASP A 5 -65.62 18.26 7.43
C ASP A 5 -65.47 17.18 6.32
N LEU A 6 -64.82 16.02 6.41
CA LEU A 6 -64.15 15.20 7.43
C LEU A 6 -63.49 13.97 6.73
N TYR A 7 -62.70 13.16 7.48
CA TYR A 7 -62.31 11.72 7.28
C TYR A 7 -61.19 11.38 6.26
N ASN A 8 -60.31 10.39 6.42
CA ASN A 8 -60.00 9.33 7.42
C ASN A 8 -58.59 8.77 7.06
N ASP A 9 -57.67 8.51 7.99
CA ASP A 9 -57.40 7.23 8.71
C ASP A 9 -56.25 6.38 8.11
N SER A 10 -55.47 5.77 9.00
CA SER A 10 -54.62 4.56 8.88
C SER A 10 -53.14 4.71 9.29
N ASP A 11 -52.84 4.05 10.42
CA ASP A 11 -51.54 3.63 10.92
C ASP A 11 -50.65 2.92 9.88
N SER A 12 -49.32 3.07 9.99
CA SER A 12 -48.43 1.91 10.16
C SER A 12 -46.99 2.33 10.42
N ASP A 13 -46.48 1.89 11.58
CA ASP A 13 -45.07 1.64 11.81
C ASP A 13 -44.53 0.67 10.74
N SER A 14 -43.34 0.94 10.21
CA SER A 14 -42.50 -0.14 9.68
C SER A 14 -41.03 0.14 9.92
N ILE A 15 -40.43 -0.91 10.47
CA ILE A 15 -39.11 -1.02 11.06
C ILE A 15 -38.06 -1.24 9.98
N ASP A 16 -36.90 -0.65 10.25
CA ASP A 16 -35.57 -0.87 9.69
C ASP A 16 -35.36 -2.33 9.21
N SER A 17 -34.96 -2.52 7.96
CA SER A 17 -34.64 -3.84 7.41
C SER A 17 -33.27 -3.81 6.73
N ASP A 18 -32.31 -4.22 7.53
CA ASP A 18 -30.93 -4.61 7.24
C ASP A 18 -30.88 -5.68 6.12
N SER A 19 -30.25 -5.37 4.99
CA SER A 19 -30.09 -6.32 3.88
C SER A 19 -28.90 -7.25 4.14
N THR A 20 -29.23 -8.41 4.68
CA THR A 20 -28.35 -9.56 4.91
C THR A 20 -27.78 -10.09 3.59
N ILE A 21 -26.45 -10.07 3.43
CA ILE A 21 -25.75 -10.75 2.34
C ILE A 21 -25.69 -12.26 2.63
N VAL A 22 -26.36 -13.05 1.81
CA VAL A 22 -26.40 -14.52 1.86
C VAL A 22 -25.13 -15.10 1.22
N PHE A 23 -24.35 -15.86 1.99
CA PHE A 23 -23.27 -16.71 1.45
C PHE A 23 -23.83 -18.09 1.16
N VAL A 24 -23.87 -18.47 -0.12
CA VAL A 24 -24.09 -19.86 -0.54
C VAL A 24 -22.82 -20.68 -0.28
N ASN A 25 -22.96 -21.67 0.60
CA ASN A 25 -22.01 -22.75 0.80
C ASN A 25 -22.37 -23.88 -0.16
N ASP A 26 -21.44 -24.30 -1.01
CA ASP A 26 -21.46 -25.63 -1.60
C ASP A 26 -20.22 -26.40 -1.13
N LEU A 27 -20.49 -27.48 -0.39
CA LEU A 27 -19.55 -28.54 -0.05
C LEU A 27 -20.09 -29.84 -0.65
N ASN A 28 -19.35 -30.44 -1.60
CA ASN A 28 -18.86 -31.82 -1.51
C ASN A 28 -18.19 -32.27 -2.81
N GLY A 29 -17.01 -32.87 -2.69
CA GLY A 29 -16.32 -33.57 -3.78
C GLY A 29 -14.81 -33.61 -3.59
N SER A 30 -14.33 -34.65 -2.92
CA SER A 30 -12.94 -34.97 -2.59
C SER A 30 -11.97 -34.98 -3.78
N GLU A 31 -10.75 -34.47 -3.59
CA GLU A 31 -9.46 -35.20 -3.69
C GLU A 31 -8.34 -34.42 -2.98
N ILE A 32 -7.56 -35.09 -2.13
CA ILE A 32 -6.36 -34.56 -1.47
C ILE A 32 -5.14 -35.13 -2.22
N SER A 33 -4.28 -34.25 -2.73
CA SER A 33 -2.84 -34.55 -2.84
C SER A 33 -2.00 -33.27 -2.65
N SER A 34 -1.37 -33.23 -1.47
CA SER A 34 -0.07 -32.63 -1.10
C SER A 34 0.54 -31.52 -1.98
N ILE A 35 0.47 -30.27 -1.52
CA ILE A 35 1.37 -29.19 -1.96
C ILE A 35 2.37 -28.89 -0.82
N SER A 36 3.63 -29.24 -1.07
CA SER A 36 4.80 -28.86 -0.30
C SER A 36 5.16 -27.41 -0.60
N GLY A 37 4.82 -26.49 0.31
CA GLY A 37 5.25 -25.09 0.25
C GLY A 37 6.70 -24.94 0.67
N THR A 38 7.59 -24.78 -0.30
CA THR A 38 8.99 -24.39 -0.08
C THR A 38 9.13 -22.97 -0.62
N ASP A 39 8.97 -21.97 0.26
CA ASP A 39 9.11 -20.56 -0.09
C ASP A 39 10.61 -20.20 -0.11
N ASN A 40 11.24 -20.33 -1.27
CA ASN A 40 12.53 -19.73 -1.57
C ASN A 40 12.34 -18.64 -2.64
N GLU A 41 12.02 -17.41 -2.22
CA GLU A 41 12.11 -16.22 -3.09
C GLU A 41 13.58 -15.78 -3.19
N TYR A 42 14.32 -16.39 -4.12
CA TYR A 42 15.51 -15.76 -4.70
C TYR A 42 15.05 -14.85 -5.84
N SER A 43 15.16 -13.53 -5.65
CA SER A 43 14.98 -12.54 -6.71
C SER A 43 16.17 -12.60 -7.65
N SER A 44 16.06 -13.38 -8.73
CA SER A 44 17.00 -13.38 -9.85
C SER A 44 16.48 -12.39 -10.89
N ASP A 45 17.16 -11.25 -11.05
CA ASP A 45 17.00 -10.39 -12.22
C ASP A 45 17.42 -11.20 -13.45
N SER A 46 16.44 -11.73 -14.17
CA SER A 46 16.64 -12.38 -15.45
C SER A 46 16.13 -11.45 -16.54
N ASP A 47 17.07 -11.01 -17.36
CA ASP A 47 16.94 -10.21 -18.57
C ASP A 47 15.81 -10.76 -19.45
N SER A 48 14.66 -10.08 -19.48
CA SER A 48 13.55 -10.42 -20.37
C SER A 48 13.68 -9.60 -21.65
N VAL A 49 13.90 -10.31 -22.74
CA VAL A 49 13.97 -9.85 -24.12
C VAL A 49 12.91 -8.78 -24.42
N PHE A 50 13.41 -7.66 -24.93
CA PHE A 50 12.70 -6.47 -25.39
C PHE A 50 11.70 -6.81 -26.50
N GLU A 51 10.42 -6.97 -26.15
CA GLU A 51 9.33 -6.73 -27.09
C GLU A 51 9.04 -5.22 -27.10
N GLU A 52 9.44 -4.56 -28.18
CA GLU A 52 9.10 -3.17 -28.45
C GLU A 52 7.61 -3.07 -28.76
N PHE A 53 6.78 -3.06 -27.72
CA PHE A 53 5.38 -2.68 -27.86
C PHE A 53 5.35 -1.15 -28.05
N GLN A 54 5.41 -0.71 -29.31
CA GLN A 54 5.04 0.66 -29.67
C GLN A 54 3.54 0.81 -29.43
N VAL A 55 3.16 1.14 -28.20
CA VAL A 55 1.84 1.69 -27.92
C VAL A 55 1.83 3.07 -28.59
N GLU A 56 1.12 3.21 -29.70
CA GLU A 56 0.74 4.52 -30.22
C GLU A 56 -0.01 5.25 -29.10
N PHE A 57 0.65 6.19 -28.44
CA PHE A 57 0.04 7.02 -27.41
C PHE A 57 -0.92 7.98 -28.10
N ASN A 58 -2.22 7.85 -27.81
CA ASN A 58 -3.18 8.90 -28.13
C ASN A 58 -2.92 10.06 -27.17
N ASP A 59 -2.15 11.05 -27.60
CA ASP A 59 -1.79 12.24 -26.79
C ASP A 59 -3.01 12.92 -26.16
N TRP A 60 -4.17 12.83 -26.80
CA TRP A 60 -5.43 13.41 -26.32
C TRP A 60 -6.11 12.65 -25.17
N GLU A 61 -5.73 11.39 -24.89
CA GLU A 61 -6.41 10.57 -23.86
C GLU A 61 -6.30 11.19 -22.45
N TYR A 62 -5.21 11.92 -22.21
CA TYR A 62 -4.85 12.46 -20.91
C TYR A 62 -4.87 13.99 -20.85
N ASP A 63 -5.22 14.67 -21.95
CA ASP A 63 -5.30 16.14 -22.00
C ASP A 63 -6.31 16.70 -21.00
N GLU A 64 -7.43 16.01 -20.79
CA GLU A 64 -8.43 16.35 -19.78
C GLU A 64 -7.80 16.38 -18.38
N ILE A 65 -7.06 15.32 -18.03
CA ILE A 65 -6.37 15.20 -16.74
C ILE A 65 -5.33 16.31 -16.60
N TYR A 66 -4.57 16.59 -17.67
CA TYR A 66 -3.58 17.66 -17.68
C TYR A 66 -4.19 19.04 -17.47
N GLN A 67 -5.33 19.32 -18.11
CA GLN A 67 -6.04 20.59 -17.97
C GLN A 67 -6.55 20.78 -16.53
N GLU A 68 -7.15 19.74 -15.95
CA GLU A 68 -7.62 19.75 -14.56
C GLU A 68 -6.47 19.90 -13.57
N ASP A 69 -5.33 19.24 -13.80
CA ASP A 69 -4.16 19.28 -12.91
C ASP A 69 -3.22 20.45 -13.19
N SER A 70 -3.54 21.32 -14.16
CA SER A 70 -2.65 22.37 -14.65
C SER A 70 -2.10 23.29 -13.55
N HIS A 71 -2.94 23.71 -12.61
CA HIS A 71 -2.50 24.51 -11.46
C HIS A 71 -1.46 23.77 -10.60
N HIS A 72 -1.67 22.46 -10.37
CA HIS A 72 -0.70 21.63 -9.67
C HIS A 72 0.59 21.50 -10.47
N VAL A 73 0.52 21.23 -11.77
CA VAL A 73 1.71 21.09 -12.63
C VAL A 73 2.58 22.35 -12.63
N TYR A 74 1.97 23.53 -12.78
CA TYR A 74 2.70 24.79 -12.93
C TYR A 74 3.00 25.53 -11.62
N SER A 75 2.44 25.08 -10.49
CA SER A 75 2.77 25.65 -9.19
C SER A 75 4.18 25.28 -8.76
N GLU A 76 4.87 26.24 -8.14
CA GLU A 76 6.15 26.00 -7.48
C GLU A 76 6.01 24.91 -6.41
N LYS A 77 7.04 24.07 -6.31
CA LYS A 77 7.03 22.98 -5.34
C LYS A 77 7.64 23.45 -4.03
N GLU A 78 7.00 23.06 -2.95
CA GLU A 78 7.37 23.47 -1.61
C GLU A 78 8.28 22.42 -0.97
N ASN A 79 9.40 22.88 -0.41
CA ASN A 79 10.26 22.01 0.37
C ASN A 79 9.51 21.40 1.56
N ASP A 80 9.86 20.16 1.93
CA ASP A 80 9.22 19.38 2.99
C ASP A 80 7.73 19.06 2.80
N HIS A 81 7.15 19.38 1.65
CA HIS A 81 5.77 19.09 1.31
C HIS A 81 5.60 17.65 0.78
N TYR A 82 4.39 17.10 0.92
CA TYR A 82 4.07 15.74 0.46
C TYR A 82 3.44 15.76 -0.92
N TYR A 83 3.96 14.93 -1.81
CA TYR A 83 3.46 14.79 -3.17
C TYR A 83 3.13 13.34 -3.51
N ILE A 84 2.20 13.15 -4.44
CA ILE A 84 1.86 11.87 -5.02
C ILE A 84 2.39 11.87 -6.45
N GLY A 85 3.18 10.87 -6.85
CA GLY A 85 3.78 10.89 -8.17
C GLY A 85 4.86 9.85 -8.42
N LEU A 86 5.69 10.13 -9.42
CA LEU A 86 6.75 9.25 -9.90
C LEU A 86 8.12 9.75 -9.47
N THR A 87 9.01 8.78 -9.28
CA THR A 87 10.39 9.03 -8.90
C THR A 87 11.34 8.24 -9.79
N LYS A 88 12.52 8.78 -10.05
CA LYS A 88 13.61 8.06 -10.73
C LYS A 88 14.83 8.04 -9.81
N ARG A 89 15.40 6.84 -9.66
CA ARG A 89 16.67 6.68 -8.95
C ARG A 89 17.81 7.13 -9.86
N THR A 90 18.67 7.99 -9.34
CA THR A 90 19.85 8.49 -10.02
C THR A 90 21.06 8.37 -9.09
N TYR A 91 22.24 8.34 -9.70
CA TYR A 91 23.50 8.39 -8.98
C TYR A 91 24.22 9.67 -9.40
N SER A 92 24.40 10.60 -8.46
CA SER A 92 25.17 11.83 -8.66
C SER A 92 26.22 11.95 -7.58
N ASP A 93 27.47 12.22 -7.96
CA ASP A 93 28.58 12.49 -7.02
C ASP A 93 28.76 11.43 -5.92
N GLY A 94 28.53 10.16 -6.26
CA GLY A 94 28.61 9.04 -5.30
C GLY A 94 27.40 8.91 -4.36
N ASN A 95 26.40 9.78 -4.49
CA ASN A 95 25.15 9.74 -3.76
C ASN A 95 24.06 9.04 -4.56
N ASP A 96 23.33 8.16 -3.87
CA ASP A 96 22.14 7.49 -4.38
C ASP A 96 20.92 8.34 -4.05
N LEU A 97 20.36 8.99 -5.07
CA LEU A 97 19.27 9.97 -4.94
C LEU A 97 18.01 9.46 -5.63
N LEU A 98 16.87 9.81 -5.06
CA LEU A 98 15.58 9.67 -5.72
C LEU A 98 15.14 11.06 -6.15
N LEU A 99 14.97 11.25 -7.46
CA LEU A 99 14.45 12.49 -8.03
C LEU A 99 12.94 12.41 -8.17
N MET A 100 12.25 13.49 -7.80
CA MET A 100 10.87 13.69 -8.22
C MET A 100 10.85 13.97 -9.72
N VAL A 101 10.11 13.17 -10.48
CA VAL A 101 10.04 13.35 -11.94
C VAL A 101 8.69 13.91 -12.36
N ASN A 102 7.62 13.43 -11.74
CA ASN A 102 6.28 13.94 -11.99
C ASN A 102 5.42 13.80 -10.73
N SER A 103 4.39 14.63 -10.59
CA SER A 103 3.45 14.60 -9.48
C SER A 103 2.06 15.00 -9.92
N VAL A 104 1.04 14.52 -9.22
CA VAL A 104 -0.37 14.81 -9.47
C VAL A 104 -1.00 15.40 -8.21
N SER A 105 -2.00 16.27 -8.36
CA SER A 105 -2.74 16.76 -7.21
C SER A 105 -3.55 15.64 -6.52
N PRO A 106 -3.82 15.76 -5.22
CA PRO A 106 -4.70 14.81 -4.54
C PRO A 106 -6.09 14.73 -5.16
N ILE A 107 -6.64 15.85 -5.66
CA ILE A 107 -7.97 15.92 -6.26
C ILE A 107 -8.02 15.01 -7.49
N VAL A 108 -7.11 15.25 -8.46
CA VAL A 108 -7.04 14.47 -9.69
C VAL A 108 -6.69 13.00 -9.40
N PHE A 109 -5.81 12.74 -8.43
CA PHE A 109 -5.46 11.37 -8.03
C PHE A 109 -6.66 10.54 -7.57
N PHE A 110 -7.61 11.14 -6.85
CA PHE A 110 -8.81 10.43 -6.35
C PHE A 110 -10.00 10.47 -7.31
N GLN A 111 -9.96 11.34 -8.33
CA GLN A 111 -11.03 11.49 -9.31
C GLN A 111 -10.99 10.42 -10.40
N TYR A 112 -9.80 10.00 -10.83
CA TYR A 112 -9.62 9.04 -11.92
C TYR A 112 -9.19 7.66 -11.41
N GLU A 113 -9.37 6.64 -12.27
CA GLU A 113 -8.84 5.31 -11.99
C GLU A 113 -7.31 5.35 -11.84
N PHE A 114 -6.80 4.61 -10.85
CA PHE A 114 -5.38 4.56 -10.52
C PHE A 114 -4.48 4.30 -11.74
N GLU A 115 -4.88 3.38 -12.63
CA GLU A 115 -4.11 3.05 -13.82
C GLU A 115 -4.07 4.20 -14.83
N ARG A 116 -5.18 4.94 -14.98
CA ARG A 116 -5.26 6.13 -15.83
C ARG A 116 -4.33 7.23 -15.30
N VAL A 117 -4.32 7.46 -13.98
CA VAL A 117 -3.40 8.43 -13.34
C VAL A 117 -1.94 8.00 -13.48
N ARG A 118 -1.65 6.70 -13.31
CA ARG A 118 -0.31 6.15 -13.48
C ARG A 118 0.22 6.35 -14.90
N ARG A 119 -0.62 6.10 -15.91
CA ARG A 119 -0.27 6.31 -17.33
C ARG A 119 -0.12 7.79 -17.67
N TYR A 120 -1.03 8.65 -17.20
CA TYR A 120 -0.89 10.11 -17.29
C TYR A 120 0.46 10.60 -16.76
N LEU A 121 0.79 10.21 -15.53
CA LEU A 121 2.05 10.60 -14.90
C LEU A 121 3.27 10.13 -15.69
N ALA A 122 3.21 8.93 -16.28
CA ALA A 122 4.29 8.38 -17.09
C ALA A 122 4.41 9.07 -18.45
N GLN A 123 3.29 9.44 -19.08
CA GLN A 123 3.23 10.09 -20.39
C GLN A 123 3.75 11.52 -20.33
N TYR A 124 3.31 12.32 -19.36
CA TYR A 124 3.79 13.71 -19.18
C TYR A 124 5.08 13.80 -18.36
N SER A 125 5.75 12.68 -18.11
CA SER A 125 7.04 12.65 -17.44
C SER A 125 8.14 13.08 -18.42
N ILE A 126 8.98 14.04 -18.01
CA ILE A 126 10.15 14.47 -18.81
C ILE A 126 11.14 13.31 -19.01
N VAL A 127 11.24 12.40 -18.04
CA VAL A 127 12.14 11.25 -18.09
C VAL A 127 11.33 9.97 -18.24
N ARG A 128 11.80 9.04 -19.08
CA ARG A 128 11.19 7.72 -19.21
C ARG A 128 11.31 6.93 -17.90
N VAL A 129 10.16 6.61 -17.30
CA VAL A 129 10.07 5.78 -16.09
C VAL A 129 9.58 4.40 -16.47
N GLU A 130 10.51 3.46 -16.66
CA GLU A 130 10.20 2.04 -16.76
C GLU A 130 9.49 1.57 -15.50
N ASN A 131 8.43 0.76 -15.67
CA ASN A 131 7.62 0.26 -14.56
C ASN A 131 7.14 1.38 -13.60
N ALA A 132 6.58 2.46 -14.17
CA ALA A 132 6.09 3.61 -13.43
C ALA A 132 5.21 3.19 -12.23
N ARG A 133 5.70 3.47 -11.02
CA ARG A 133 5.04 3.19 -9.75
C ARG A 133 4.76 4.51 -9.05
N VAL A 134 3.49 4.73 -8.72
CA VAL A 134 3.07 5.92 -7.97
C VAL A 134 3.45 5.78 -6.50
N HIS A 135 4.05 6.84 -5.97
CA HIS A 135 4.52 6.93 -4.60
C HIS A 135 3.98 8.17 -3.90
N ILE A 136 3.77 8.07 -2.59
CA ILE A 136 3.71 9.20 -1.67
C ILE A 136 5.14 9.50 -1.27
N MET A 137 5.57 10.72 -1.54
CA MET A 137 6.93 11.21 -1.35
C MET A 137 6.92 12.50 -0.55
N LYS A 138 7.97 12.73 0.24
CA LYS A 138 8.25 14.03 0.86
C LYS A 138 9.35 14.69 0.05
N LEU A 139 9.11 15.90 -0.44
CA LEU A 139 10.07 16.67 -1.24
C LEU A 139 11.16 17.25 -0.34
N CYS A 140 12.39 17.19 -0.84
CA CYS A 140 13.59 17.79 -0.28
C CYS A 140 14.28 18.54 -1.43
N ILE A 141 14.18 19.86 -1.43
CA ILE A 141 14.87 20.72 -2.39
C ILE A 141 16.31 20.89 -1.90
N LEU A 142 17.27 20.47 -2.72
CA LEU A 142 18.70 20.57 -2.43
C LEU A 142 19.23 21.99 -2.75
N ASP A 143 20.45 22.29 -2.32
CA ASP A 143 21.08 23.61 -2.50
C ASP A 143 21.29 23.99 -3.98
N ASP A 144 21.33 22.99 -4.86
CA ASP A 144 21.41 23.12 -6.32
C ASP A 144 20.03 23.18 -7.00
N GLU A 145 18.96 23.40 -6.23
CA GLU A 145 17.55 23.40 -6.65
C GLU A 145 17.04 22.02 -7.13
N THR A 146 17.81 20.96 -6.94
CA THR A 146 17.40 19.61 -7.31
C THR A 146 16.26 19.10 -6.41
N TYR A 147 15.20 18.58 -7.03
CA TYR A 147 14.05 17.98 -6.34
C TYR A 147 14.31 16.53 -5.93
N SER A 148 14.94 16.34 -4.77
CA SER A 148 15.15 15.04 -4.16
C SER A 148 13.96 14.60 -3.30
N VAL A 149 13.74 13.30 -3.10
CA VAL A 149 12.58 12.80 -2.34
C VAL A 149 12.84 11.63 -1.41
N VAL A 150 12.07 11.60 -0.33
CA VAL A 150 11.99 10.45 0.58
C VAL A 150 10.67 9.70 0.38
N LEU A 151 10.73 8.43 -0.01
CA LEU A 151 9.54 7.60 -0.23
C LEU A 151 8.86 7.23 1.10
N LYS A 152 7.68 7.79 1.33
CA LYS A 152 6.86 7.51 2.52
C LYS A 152 6.02 6.25 2.36
N THR A 153 5.64 5.93 1.12
CA THR A 153 5.01 4.65 0.78
C THR A 153 5.84 3.43 1.21
N HIS A 154 7.17 3.51 1.17
CA HIS A 154 8.03 2.42 1.64
C HIS A 154 7.76 2.11 3.12
N TRP A 155 7.83 3.13 3.97
CA TRP A 155 7.57 3.02 5.40
C TRP A 155 6.13 2.60 5.70
N LEU A 156 5.17 3.16 4.97
CA LEU A 156 3.76 2.79 5.11
C LEU A 156 3.54 1.31 4.80
N ARG A 157 4.16 0.77 3.74
CA ARG A 157 4.08 -0.65 3.38
C ARG A 157 4.69 -1.55 4.46
N LEU A 158 5.80 -1.15 5.10
CA LEU A 158 6.39 -1.90 6.21
C LEU A 158 5.44 -1.97 7.41
N VAL A 159 4.88 -0.82 7.81
CA VAL A 159 3.89 -0.76 8.90
C VAL A 159 2.67 -1.63 8.58
N GLN A 160 2.11 -1.48 7.37
CA GLN A 160 0.96 -2.25 6.92
C GLN A 160 1.24 -3.77 6.90
N ARG A 161 2.43 -4.19 6.47
CA ARG A 161 2.83 -5.61 6.46
C ARG A 161 2.83 -6.19 7.88
N HIS A 162 3.43 -5.48 8.83
CA HIS A 162 3.45 -5.89 10.23
C HIS A 162 2.06 -5.91 10.85
N TRP A 163 1.22 -4.92 10.53
CA TRP A 163 -0.17 -4.91 10.96
C TRP A 163 -0.94 -6.11 10.43
N LYS A 164 -0.79 -6.44 9.14
CA LYS A 164 -1.42 -7.62 8.54
C LYS A 164 -0.95 -8.92 9.23
N LYS A 165 0.35 -9.05 9.49
CA LYS A 165 0.93 -10.20 10.21
C LYS A 165 0.36 -10.35 11.63
N ILE A 166 0.38 -9.27 12.42
CA ILE A 166 -0.15 -9.27 13.79
C ILE A 166 -1.66 -9.54 13.79
N TYR A 167 -2.39 -8.93 12.86
CA TYR A 167 -3.82 -9.13 12.72
C TYR A 167 -4.17 -10.59 12.38
N ALA A 168 -3.44 -11.21 11.45
CA ALA A 168 -3.59 -12.62 11.12
C ALA A 168 -3.33 -13.52 12.34
N GLU A 169 -2.28 -13.25 13.11
CA GLU A 169 -1.97 -14.00 14.32
C GLU A 169 -3.05 -13.84 15.40
N ARG A 170 -3.55 -12.62 15.60
CA ARG A 170 -4.70 -12.37 16.50
C ARG A 170 -5.93 -13.15 16.07
N LYS A 171 -6.25 -13.13 14.77
CA LYS A 171 -7.38 -13.87 14.20
C LYS A 171 -7.22 -15.37 14.42
N ARG A 172 -6.01 -15.92 14.24
CA ARG A 172 -5.67 -17.32 14.53
C ARG A 172 -5.91 -17.67 16.00
N VAL A 173 -5.39 -16.86 16.93
CA VAL A 173 -5.55 -17.07 18.38
C VAL A 173 -7.03 -17.00 18.77
N ILE A 174 -7.76 -15.98 18.33
CA ILE A 174 -9.20 -15.84 18.62
C ILE A 174 -9.99 -17.03 18.07
N LYS A 175 -9.72 -17.45 16.82
CA LYS A 175 -10.35 -18.64 16.23
C LYS A 175 -10.04 -19.91 17.03
N GLY A 176 -8.79 -20.08 17.46
CA GLY A 176 -8.37 -21.20 18.31
C GLY A 176 -9.08 -21.19 19.67
N ARG A 177 -9.23 -20.02 20.28
CA ARG A 177 -9.94 -19.85 21.56
C ARG A 177 -11.44 -20.15 21.48
N ARG A 178 -12.05 -20.05 20.30
CA ARG A 178 -13.46 -20.42 20.06
C ARG A 178 -13.68 -21.93 19.94
N ASN A 179 -12.63 -22.74 19.83
CA ASN A 179 -12.76 -24.19 19.74
C ASN A 179 -13.21 -24.77 21.09
N LEU A 180 -14.23 -25.64 21.07
CA LEU A 180 -14.81 -26.26 22.26
C LEU A 180 -13.78 -27.02 23.11
N VAL A 181 -12.83 -27.70 22.48
CA VAL A 181 -11.74 -28.42 23.18
C VAL A 181 -10.87 -27.44 23.97
N ASN A 182 -10.55 -26.29 23.37
CA ASN A 182 -9.71 -25.27 24.00
C ASN A 182 -10.46 -24.51 25.10
N LEU A 183 -11.78 -24.33 24.95
CA LEU A 183 -12.64 -23.78 26.00
C LEU A 183 -12.68 -24.71 27.21
N ARG A 184 -12.93 -26.00 27.01
CA ARG A 184 -12.90 -27.00 28.08
C ARG A 184 -11.53 -27.06 28.77
N HIS A 185 -10.44 -27.01 28.02
CA HIS A 185 -9.10 -26.95 28.61
C HIS A 185 -8.94 -25.72 29.51
N ARG A 186 -9.43 -24.55 29.08
CA ARG A 186 -9.39 -23.33 29.89
C ARG A 186 -10.23 -23.45 31.17
N GLU A 187 -11.39 -24.10 31.11
CA GLU A 187 -12.25 -24.32 32.26
C GLU A 187 -11.58 -25.19 33.33
N VAL A 188 -10.88 -26.26 32.90
CA VAL A 188 -10.22 -27.20 33.82
C VAL A 188 -8.90 -26.65 34.35
N CYS A 189 -8.07 -26.06 33.49
CA CYS A 189 -6.70 -25.66 33.83
C CYS A 189 -6.56 -24.16 34.18
N GLY A 190 -7.62 -23.36 34.01
CA GLY A 190 -7.61 -21.90 34.21
C GLY A 190 -6.82 -21.10 33.17
N ARG A 191 -6.16 -21.76 32.20
CA ARG A 191 -5.29 -21.14 31.18
C ARG A 191 -5.60 -21.70 29.79
N TRP A 192 -5.31 -20.91 28.75
CA TRP A 192 -5.42 -21.43 27.39
C TRP A 192 -4.34 -22.48 27.11
N PRO A 193 -4.57 -23.38 26.15
CA PRO A 193 -3.54 -24.27 25.65
C PRO A 193 -2.29 -23.50 25.15
N PRO A 194 -1.11 -24.15 25.12
CA PRO A 194 0.09 -23.58 24.53
C PRO A 194 -0.16 -23.01 23.13
N GLY A 195 0.42 -21.84 22.82
CA GLY A 195 0.22 -21.16 21.53
C GLY A 195 -1.08 -20.34 21.41
N LEU A 196 -1.97 -20.37 22.41
CA LEU A 196 -3.17 -19.53 22.50
C LEU A 196 -3.19 -18.60 23.72
N ASN A 197 -2.17 -18.67 24.57
CA ASN A 197 -2.07 -17.84 25.79
C ASN A 197 -1.74 -16.38 25.47
N ASN A 198 -0.83 -16.13 24.53
CA ASN A 198 -0.41 -14.79 24.16
C ASN A 198 -1.21 -14.27 22.95
N VAL A 199 -1.57 -12.98 22.98
CA VAL A 199 -2.16 -12.27 21.85
C VAL A 199 -1.10 -11.28 21.37
N ALA A 200 -0.72 -11.37 20.10
CA ALA A 200 0.30 -10.50 19.52
C ALA A 200 -0.01 -9.01 19.78
N SER A 201 0.94 -8.27 20.34
CA SER A 201 0.80 -6.85 20.64
C SER A 201 1.31 -5.99 19.47
N LEU A 202 0.84 -4.74 19.36
CA LEU A 202 1.39 -3.78 18.39
C LEU A 202 2.73 -3.18 18.88
N ASN A 203 2.98 -3.25 20.19
CA ASN A 203 4.20 -2.70 20.78
C ASN A 203 5.40 -3.55 20.38
N GLY A 204 6.47 -2.88 19.94
CA GLY A 204 7.69 -3.54 19.48
C GLY A 204 7.62 -4.12 18.08
N MET A 205 6.51 -4.00 17.34
CA MET A 205 6.36 -4.60 16.01
C MET A 205 7.40 -4.11 14.96
N LEU A 206 7.99 -2.93 15.18
CA LEU A 206 9.00 -2.33 14.30
C LEU A 206 10.40 -2.36 14.91
N SER A 207 10.61 -3.06 16.04
CA SER A 207 11.90 -3.04 16.74
C SER A 207 13.05 -3.63 15.92
N GLU A 208 12.74 -4.51 14.97
CA GLU A 208 13.71 -5.13 14.05
C GLU A 208 14.48 -4.08 13.23
N TYR A 209 13.81 -3.05 12.74
CA TYR A 209 14.41 -2.02 11.88
C TYR A 209 15.34 -1.06 12.64
N LYS A 210 15.34 -1.07 13.98
CA LYS A 210 16.24 -0.22 14.78
C LYS A 210 17.71 -0.65 14.65
N ASN A 211 17.97 -1.90 14.31
CA ASN A 211 19.32 -2.48 14.27
C ASN A 211 19.90 -2.57 12.85
N GLU A 212 19.05 -2.71 11.83
CA GLU A 212 19.48 -2.83 10.42
C GLU A 212 20.17 -1.57 9.89
N GLY A 213 19.79 -0.39 10.37
CA GLY A 213 20.41 0.88 9.98
C GLY A 213 21.89 0.99 10.40
N LYS A 214 22.31 0.29 11.46
CA LYS A 214 23.71 0.29 11.94
C LYS A 214 24.60 -0.71 11.19
N GLU A 215 24.01 -1.77 10.65
CA GLU A 215 24.75 -2.83 9.95
C GLU A 215 25.11 -2.39 8.53
N ARG A 216 24.17 -1.76 7.82
CA ARG A 216 24.42 -1.20 6.47
C ARG A 216 25.45 -0.07 6.42
N VAL A 217 25.58 0.73 7.48
CA VAL A 217 26.62 1.77 7.59
C VAL A 217 28.00 1.12 7.77
N ARG A 218 28.10 0.10 8.64
CA ARG A 218 29.34 -0.65 8.86
C ARG A 218 29.81 -1.42 7.63
N ASP A 219 28.89 -1.93 6.82
CA ASP A 219 29.23 -2.62 5.57
C ASP A 219 29.70 -1.67 4.45
N LYS A 220 29.21 -0.41 4.44
CA LYS A 220 29.72 0.63 3.54
C LYS A 220 31.14 1.05 3.94
N GLU A 221 31.42 1.22 5.23
CA GLU A 221 32.76 1.56 5.75
C GLU A 221 33.80 0.43 5.54
N ARG A 222 33.37 -0.83 5.55
CA ARG A 222 34.26 -1.97 5.26
C ARG A 222 34.63 -2.09 3.79
N LYS A 223 33.74 -1.68 2.87
CA LYS A 223 34.01 -1.71 1.42
C LYS A 223 34.90 -0.56 0.94
N THR A 224 34.96 0.55 1.66
CA THR A 224 35.86 1.68 1.35
C THR A 224 37.27 1.50 1.88
N LEU A 225 37.52 0.56 2.79
CA LEU A 225 38.84 0.30 3.38
C LEU A 225 39.63 -0.84 2.70
N VAL A 226 39.09 -1.46 1.65
CA VAL A 226 39.76 -2.53 0.90
C VAL A 226 40.02 -2.08 -0.54
N PHE A 227 40.84 -1.04 -0.72
CA PHE A 227 41.73 -0.84 -1.89
C PHE A 227 42.70 0.30 -1.54
N PRO A 228 43.96 -0.03 -1.22
CA PRO A 228 45.02 0.43 -2.12
C PRO A 228 46.03 -0.68 -2.39
N SER A 229 46.29 -0.93 -3.68
CA SER A 229 47.54 -1.47 -4.22
C SER A 229 47.63 -1.05 -5.67
#